data_AF-A0A353GVT6-F1
#
_entry.id   AF-A0A353GVT6-F1
#
_cell.length_a   1.000
_cell.length_b   1.000
_cell.length_c   1.000
_cell.angle_alpha   90.00
_cell.angle_beta   90.00
_cell.angle_gamma   90.00
#
_symmetry.space_group_name_H-M   'P 1'
#
loop_
_entity.id
_entity.type
_entity.pdbx_description
1 polymer ?
#
loop_
_entity_poly.entity_id
_entity_poly.type
_entity_poly.pdbx_seq_one_letter_code
_entity_poly.pdbx_strand_id
1 'polypeptide(L)'
;GNGINFGLPCIVGNQIRSIVPWSRVFDGQEILVLINTDCQNSASAWVTIENSLHLTGDKLRCIYSSQDKSKIGTEVTIEERNGKTVKIAAPACEFAIYE
;
A
#
# COMPACT_ATOMS: atom_id res chain seq x y z
N GLY A 1 -2.64 11.81 -1.52
CA GLY A 1 -1.66 12.21 -2.56
C GLY A 1 -2.09 11.67 -3.92
N ASN A 2 -1.53 12.19 -5.01
CA ASN A 2 -1.85 11.76 -6.38
C ASN A 2 -0.79 10.81 -6.98
N GLY A 3 0.13 10.29 -6.16
CA GLY A 3 1.25 9.45 -6.58
C GLY A 3 2.46 10.23 -7.07
N ILE A 4 2.32 11.55 -7.30
CA ILE A 4 3.44 12.46 -7.58
C ILE A 4 3.71 13.32 -6.34
N ASN A 5 2.65 13.90 -5.77
CA ASN A 5 2.66 14.66 -4.53
C ASN A 5 2.11 13.78 -3.39
N PHE A 6 2.94 13.60 -2.36
CA PHE A 6 2.61 12.86 -1.15
C PHE A 6 2.33 13.81 0.01
N GLY A 7 1.46 13.39 0.91
CA GLY A 7 1.12 14.13 2.12
C GLY A 7 1.13 13.19 3.30
N LEU A 8 1.39 13.74 4.49
CA LEU A 8 1.34 12.97 5.72
C LEU A 8 -0.11 12.63 6.08
N PRO A 9 -0.37 11.48 6.74
CA PRO A 9 -1.66 11.22 7.36
C PRO A 9 -2.03 12.36 8.31
N CYS A 10 -3.28 12.82 8.24
CA CYS A 10 -3.80 13.84 9.14
C CYS A 10 -4.95 13.30 10.00
N ILE A 11 -5.15 13.92 11.16
CA ILE A 11 -6.30 13.63 12.02
C ILE A 11 -7.55 14.19 11.34
N VAL A 12 -8.57 13.34 11.17
CA VAL A 12 -9.91 13.72 10.70
C VAL A 12 -10.87 13.57 11.88
N GLY A 13 -11.38 14.68 12.40
CA GLY A 13 -12.08 14.69 13.68
C GLY A 13 -11.12 14.40 14.83
N ASN A 14 -11.24 13.23 15.47
CA ASN A 14 -10.39 12.83 16.60
C ASN A 14 -9.55 11.56 16.32
N GLN A 15 -9.49 11.10 15.07
CA GLN A 15 -8.80 9.87 14.67
C GLN A 15 -8.05 10.08 13.36
N ILE A 16 -6.95 9.36 13.16
CA ILE A 16 -6.35 9.22 11.83
C ILE A 16 -7.17 8.18 11.07
N ARG A 17 -7.80 8.57 9.96
CA ARG A 17 -8.56 7.69 9.07
C ARG A 17 -7.86 7.66 7.72
N SER A 18 -6.94 6.72 7.54
CA SER A 18 -6.08 6.67 6.37
C SER A 18 -5.52 5.28 6.13
N ILE A 19 -4.97 5.08 4.94
CA ILE A 19 -4.04 3.97 4.69
C ILE A 19 -2.68 4.39 5.22
N VAL A 20 -2.12 3.60 6.12
CA VAL A 20 -0.78 3.77 6.67
C VAL A 20 0.09 2.62 6.15
N PRO A 21 0.87 2.85 5.09
CA PRO A 21 1.78 1.86 4.53
C PRO A 21 3.19 2.01 5.10
N TRP A 22 3.93 0.90 5.14
CA TRP A 22 5.37 0.87 5.35
C TRP A 22 5.93 -0.39 4.71
N SER A 23 7.22 -0.39 4.39
CA SER A 23 7.88 -1.60 3.87
C SER A 23 9.00 -2.07 4.79
N ARG A 24 9.38 -3.33 4.60
CA ARG A 24 10.56 -3.94 5.19
C ARG A 24 11.41 -4.48 4.05
N VAL A 25 12.65 -4.03 3.99
CA VAL A 25 13.61 -4.48 2.99
C VAL A 25 14.64 -5.39 3.67
N PHE A 26 14.85 -6.58 3.11
CA PHE A 26 15.87 -7.52 3.57
C PHE A 26 16.36 -8.36 2.38
N ASP A 27 17.68 -8.46 2.21
CA ASP A 27 18.32 -9.28 1.17
C ASP A 27 17.79 -9.03 -0.26
N GLY A 28 17.60 -7.75 -0.61
CA GLY A 28 17.10 -7.36 -1.93
C GLY A 28 15.60 -7.61 -2.17
N GLN A 29 14.88 -8.11 -1.17
CA GLN A 29 13.42 -8.25 -1.21
C GLN A 29 12.75 -7.15 -0.41
N GLU A 30 11.59 -6.70 -0.88
CA GLU A 30 10.76 -5.72 -0.19
C GLU A 30 9.39 -6.32 0.11
N ILE A 31 9.01 -6.30 1.38
CA ILE A 31 7.66 -6.65 1.82
C ILE A 31 6.92 -5.35 2.14
N LEU A 32 5.87 -5.06 1.37
CA LEU A 32 4.98 -3.95 1.63
C LEU A 32 3.88 -4.38 2.60
N VAL A 33 3.71 -3.60 3.67
CA VAL A 33 2.67 -3.80 4.68
C VAL A 33 1.83 -2.54 4.79
N LEU A 34 0.53 -2.70 5.01
CA LEU A 34 -0.36 -1.56 5.25
C LEU A 34 -1.49 -1.90 6.21
N ILE A 35 -2.00 -0.85 6.85
CA ILE A 35 -3.29 -0.85 7.52
C ILE A 35 -4.21 0.23 6.93
N ASN A 36 -5.51 -0.05 6.84
CA ASN A 36 -6.54 0.99 6.74
C ASN A 36 -7.12 1.25 8.13
N THR A 37 -6.82 2.42 8.69
CA THR A 37 -7.30 2.80 10.03
C THR A 37 -8.75 3.31 10.02
N ASP A 38 -9.34 3.53 8.84
CA ASP A 38 -10.79 3.75 8.74
C ASP A 38 -11.52 2.42 8.81
N CYS A 39 -12.28 2.23 9.89
CA CYS A 39 -13.06 1.04 10.14
C CYS A 39 -14.50 1.09 9.60
N GLN A 40 -14.84 2.14 8.86
CA GLN A 40 -16.15 2.32 8.24
C GLN A 40 -16.05 2.35 6.71
N ASN A 41 -14.95 2.88 6.17
CA ASN A 41 -14.81 3.11 4.74
C ASN A 41 -13.59 2.38 4.15
N SER A 42 -13.74 1.93 2.91
CA SER A 42 -12.59 1.57 2.09
C SER A 42 -11.83 2.83 1.66
N ALA A 43 -10.55 2.66 1.37
CA ALA A 43 -9.69 3.74 0.94
C ALA A 43 -8.76 3.27 -0.18
N SER A 44 -8.12 4.23 -0.85
CA SER A 44 -7.02 3.94 -1.77
C SER A 44 -5.90 4.96 -1.60
N ALA A 45 -4.67 4.50 -1.76
CA ALA A 45 -3.48 5.33 -1.65
C ALA A 45 -2.44 4.92 -2.68
N TRP A 46 -1.67 5.91 -3.13
CA TRP A 46 -0.39 5.68 -3.77
C TRP A 46 0.66 5.49 -2.68
N VAL A 47 1.48 4.48 -2.84
CA VAL A 47 2.53 4.10 -1.88
C VAL A 47 3.85 4.05 -2.62
N THR A 48 4.86 4.76 -2.13
CA THR A 48 6.24 4.63 -2.62
C THR A 48 6.86 3.34 -2.12
N ILE A 49 7.64 2.69 -2.97
CA ILE A 49 8.40 1.46 -2.66
C ILE A 49 9.89 1.70 -2.94
N GLU A 50 10.76 0.76 -2.60
CA GLU A 50 12.21 0.92 -2.78
C GLU A 50 12.58 1.01 -4.26
N ASN A 51 13.03 2.19 -4.67
CA ASN A 51 13.16 2.54 -6.07
C ASN A 51 14.23 1.73 -6.80
N SER A 52 15.28 1.28 -6.11
CA SER A 52 16.36 0.50 -6.72
C SER A 52 16.09 -1.00 -6.82
N LEU A 53 15.09 -1.51 -6.10
CA LEU A 53 14.77 -2.94 -6.07
C LEU A 53 13.76 -3.36 -7.13
N HIS A 54 13.06 -2.39 -7.73
CA HIS A 54 11.93 -2.65 -8.61
C HIS A 54 12.04 -1.93 -9.96
N LEU A 55 11.50 -2.56 -10.99
CA LEU A 55 11.31 -1.98 -12.31
C LEU A 55 9.86 -1.54 -12.51
N THR A 56 9.65 -0.57 -13.42
CA THR A 56 8.29 -0.22 -13.84
C THR A 56 7.65 -1.40 -14.55
N GLY A 57 6.42 -1.74 -14.18
CA GLY A 57 5.70 -2.89 -14.72
C GLY A 57 5.89 -4.18 -13.92
N ASP A 58 6.84 -4.22 -12.97
CA ASP A 58 6.90 -5.27 -11.96
C ASP A 58 5.61 -5.30 -11.15
N LYS A 59 5.40 -6.40 -10.43
CA LYS A 59 4.18 -6.62 -9.68
C LYS A 59 4.49 -7.04 -8.26
N LEU A 60 3.71 -6.50 -7.33
CA LEU A 60 3.63 -7.04 -5.97
C LEU A 60 2.38 -7.89 -5.86
N ARG A 61 2.53 -9.09 -5.31
CA ARG A 61 1.45 -10.04 -5.05
C ARG A 61 0.96 -9.89 -3.63
N CYS A 62 -0.36 -9.82 -3.45
CA CYS A 62 -0.97 -9.89 -2.12
C CYS A 62 -0.81 -11.29 -1.54
N ILE A 63 -0.10 -11.41 -0.42
CA ILE A 63 0.12 -12.68 0.29
C ILE A 63 -0.74 -12.80 1.54
N TYR A 64 -1.24 -11.67 2.05
CA TYR A 64 -2.15 -11.64 3.18
C TYR A 64 -3.14 -10.49 3.06
N SER A 65 -4.41 -10.78 3.38
CA SER A 65 -5.46 -9.79 3.59
C SER A 65 -6.29 -10.20 4.80
N SER A 66 -6.55 -9.28 5.73
CA SER A 66 -7.34 -9.58 6.92
C SER A 66 -8.84 -9.64 6.62
N GLN A 67 -9.36 -8.72 5.81
CA GLN A 67 -10.81 -8.55 5.61
C GLN A 67 -11.31 -9.22 4.33
N ASP A 68 -10.48 -9.35 3.29
CA ASP A 68 -10.90 -9.89 2.00
C ASP A 68 -9.92 -10.96 1.50
N LYS A 69 -10.18 -12.22 1.88
CA LYS A 69 -9.36 -13.38 1.48
C LYS A 69 -9.32 -13.58 -0.04
N SER A 70 -10.28 -13.04 -0.80
CA SER A 70 -10.24 -13.12 -2.26
C SER A 70 -9.11 -12.29 -2.88
N LYS A 71 -8.53 -11.35 -2.13
CA LYS A 71 -7.37 -10.57 -2.57
C LYS A 71 -6.08 -11.36 -2.57
N ILE A 72 -5.98 -12.43 -1.80
CA ILE A 72 -4.75 -13.21 -1.72
C ILE A 72 -4.46 -13.85 -3.09
N GLY A 73 -3.27 -13.60 -3.61
CA GLY A 73 -2.86 -14.01 -4.96
C GLY A 73 -3.14 -12.98 -6.06
N THR A 74 -3.87 -11.91 -5.78
CA THR A 74 -3.99 -10.78 -6.71
C THR A 74 -2.72 -9.95 -6.73
N GLU A 75 -2.52 -9.21 -7.81
CA GLU A 75 -1.30 -8.44 -8.05
C GLU A 75 -1.62 -6.95 -8.22
N VAL A 76 -0.68 -6.10 -7.82
CA VAL A 76 -0.66 -4.67 -8.11
C VAL A 76 0.57 -4.33 -8.92
N THR A 77 0.41 -3.48 -9.93
CA THR A 77 1.50 -3.09 -10.83
C THR A 77 2.28 -1.91 -10.26
N ILE A 78 3.60 -1.96 -10.41
CA ILE A 78 4.52 -0.89 -10.06
C ILE A 78 4.55 0.15 -11.19
N GLU A 79 4.27 1.39 -10.82
CA GLU A 79 4.24 2.55 -11.70
C GLU A 79 5.38 3.52 -11.38
N GLU A 80 5.92 4.14 -12.42
CA GLU A 80 6.88 5.24 -12.30
C GLU A 80 6.15 6.54 -12.02
N ARG A 81 6.03 6.89 -10.74
CA ARG A 81 5.46 8.14 -10.25
C ARG A 81 6.25 8.61 -9.04
N ASN A 82 7.03 9.67 -9.19
CA ASN A 82 7.91 10.17 -8.12
C ASN A 82 8.80 9.04 -7.52
N GLY A 83 9.51 8.33 -8.39
CA GLY A 83 10.16 7.05 -8.08
C GLY A 83 9.28 5.86 -8.49
N LYS A 84 9.38 4.75 -7.76
CA LYS A 84 8.49 3.58 -7.93
C LYS A 84 7.35 3.62 -6.92
N THR A 85 6.14 3.37 -7.40
CA THR A 85 4.93 3.39 -6.58
C THR A 85 3.96 2.28 -6.95
N VAL A 86 3.10 1.91 -6.02
CA VAL A 86 1.94 1.05 -6.27
C VAL A 86 0.66 1.74 -5.80
N LYS A 87 -0.45 1.46 -6.48
CA LYS A 87 -1.78 1.87 -6.02
C LYS A 87 -2.38 0.74 -5.21
N ILE A 88 -2.66 1.00 -3.94
CA ILE A 88 -3.37 0.05 -3.10
C ILE A 88 -4.79 0.54 -2.85
N ALA A 89 -5.75 -0.38 -2.95
CA ALA A 89 -7.10 -0.23 -2.44
C ALA A 89 -7.31 -1.20 -1.28
N ALA A 90 -7.80 -0.70 -0.15
CA ALA A 90 -7.93 -1.45 1.09
C ALA A 90 -9.37 -1.32 1.64
N PRO A 91 -10.04 -2.44 1.99
CA PRO A 91 -11.30 -2.41 2.72
C PRO A 91 -11.19 -1.69 4.08
N ALA A 92 -12.33 -1.43 4.70
CA ALA A 92 -12.39 -0.89 6.06
C ALA A 92 -11.72 -1.84 7.07
N CYS A 93 -10.95 -1.31 8.03
CA CYS A 93 -10.16 -2.08 9.00
C CYS A 93 -9.17 -3.11 8.38
N GLU A 94 -8.65 -2.85 7.18
CA GLU A 94 -7.76 -3.80 6.52
C GLU A 94 -6.35 -3.82 7.12
N PHE A 95 -5.75 -5.01 7.20
CA PHE A 95 -4.32 -5.26 7.28
C PHE A 95 -3.92 -6.17 6.12
N ALA A 96 -3.00 -5.71 5.28
CA ALA A 96 -2.58 -6.44 4.09
C ALA A 96 -1.05 -6.46 3.98
N ILE A 97 -0.55 -7.52 3.35
CA ILE A 97 0.88 -7.73 3.06
C ILE A 97 1.03 -8.11 1.59
N TYR A 98 1.99 -7.47 0.94
CA TYR A 98 2.38 -7.69 -0.45
C TYR A 98 3.89 -7.95 -0.54
N GLU A 99 4.29 -8.78 -1.50
CA GLU A 99 5.70 -9.08 -1.85
C GLU A 99 5.90 -9.07 -3.36
#